data_AF-A4U320-F1
#
_entry.id   AF-A4U320-F1
#
_cell.length_a   1.000
_cell.length_b   1.000
_cell.length_c   1.000
_cell.angle_alpha   90.00
_cell.angle_beta   90.00
_cell.angle_gamma   90.00
#
_symmetry.space_group_name_H-M   'P 1'
#
loop_
_entity.id
_entity.type
_entity.pdbx_description
1 polymer ?
#
loop_
_entity_poly.entity_id
_entity_poly.type
_entity_poly.pdbx_seq_one_letter_code
_entity_poly.pdbx_strand_id
1 'polypeptide(L)'
;MIYEITDPLERIYRFLLSNNLVRSAADFSRMMGRSRTYHNTLRLQHRTPSPEAWDNLSLGLHRLLGQPIHCETRMVIRQFISEIRDRQIGGEVLP
;
A
#
# COMPACT_ATOMS: atom_id res chain seq x y z
N MET A 1 17.93 -15.46 -2.27
CA MET A 1 17.52 -14.59 -3.39
C MET A 1 16.63 -13.50 -2.84
N ILE A 2 17.21 -12.32 -2.59
CA ILE A 2 16.50 -11.14 -2.14
C ILE A 2 15.95 -10.54 -3.42
N TYR A 3 14.71 -10.86 -3.78
CA TYR A 3 14.03 -10.07 -4.80
C TYR A 3 13.95 -8.65 -4.21
N GLU A 4 14.74 -7.73 -4.76
CA GLU A 4 14.44 -6.31 -4.67
C GLU A 4 12.97 -6.18 -5.03
N ILE A 5 12.11 -5.94 -4.03
CA ILE A 5 10.70 -5.71 -4.27
C ILE A 5 10.63 -4.33 -4.91
N THR A 6 10.78 -4.28 -6.24
CA THR A 6 10.71 -3.06 -7.04
C THR A 6 9.28 -2.50 -7.04
N ASP A 7 8.28 -3.37 -6.81
CA ASP A 7 6.88 -2.98 -6.75
C ASP A 7 6.52 -2.34 -5.38
N PRO A 8 6.20 -1.04 -5.34
CA PRO A 8 5.89 -0.33 -4.09
C PRO A 8 4.65 -0.90 -3.39
N LEU A 9 3.67 -1.40 -4.14
CA LEU A 9 2.43 -1.91 -3.60
C LEU A 9 2.67 -3.23 -2.86
N GLU A 10 3.43 -4.14 -3.47
CA GLU A 10 3.81 -5.41 -2.85
C GLU A 10 4.68 -5.16 -1.60
N ARG A 11 5.54 -4.14 -1.63
CA ARG A 11 6.35 -3.74 -0.47
C ARG A 11 5.47 -3.30 0.71
N ILE A 12 4.48 -2.45 0.45
CA ILE A 12 3.52 -2.01 1.48
C ILE A 12 2.72 -3.22 1.98
N TYR A 13 2.20 -4.05 1.09
CA TYR A 13 1.42 -5.23 1.46
C TYR A 13 2.21 -6.17 2.39
N ARG A 14 3.45 -6.53 2.02
CA ARG A 14 4.28 -7.42 2.84
C ARG A 14 4.64 -6.83 4.18
N PHE A 15 4.92 -5.53 4.24
CA PHE A 15 5.18 -4.85 5.50
C PHE A 15 3.96 -4.88 6.43
N LEU A 16 2.78 -4.59 5.91
CA LEU A 16 1.56 -4.64 6.73
C LEU A 16 1.25 -6.07 7.18
N LEU A 17 1.51 -7.06 6.33
CA LEU A 17 1.33 -8.48 6.66
C LEU A 17 2.31 -8.92 7.75
N SER A 18 3.60 -8.56 7.64
CA SER A 18 4.62 -8.95 8.62
C SER A 18 4.40 -8.30 10.00
N ASN A 19 3.77 -7.13 10.04
CA ASN A 19 3.41 -6.43 11.27
C ASN A 19 2.01 -6.80 11.79
N ASN A 20 1.35 -7.81 11.22
CA ASN A 20 -0.02 -8.23 11.57
C ASN A 20 -1.08 -7.11 11.47
N LEU A 21 -0.83 -6.08 10.66
CA LEU A 21 -1.75 -4.95 10.43
C LEU A 21 -2.82 -5.30 9.40
N VAL A 22 -2.49 -6.20 8.48
CA VAL A 22 -3.45 -6.88 7.60
C VAL A 22 -3.24 -8.38 7.73
N ARG A 23 -4.32 -9.16 7.70
CA ARG A 23 -4.24 -10.62 7.83
C ARG A 23 -4.17 -11.33 6.48
N SER A 24 -4.56 -10.65 5.42
CA SER A 24 -4.70 -11.25 4.09
C SER A 24 -4.62 -10.20 2.97
N ALA A 25 -4.37 -10.67 1.74
CA ALA A 25 -4.47 -9.84 0.54
C ALA A 25 -5.90 -9.29 0.32
N ALA A 26 -6.91 -9.98 0.85
CA ALA A 26 -8.29 -9.51 0.82
C ALA A 26 -8.50 -8.28 1.71
N ASP A 27 -7.92 -8.28 2.92
CA ASP A 27 -7.99 -7.12 3.83
C ASP A 27 -7.21 -5.94 3.27
N PHE A 28 -6.06 -6.20 2.66
CA PHE A 28 -5.30 -5.19 1.94
C PHE A 28 -6.11 -4.60 0.76
N SER A 29 -6.81 -5.44 0.00
CA SER A 29 -7.67 -4.98 -1.09
C SER A 29 -8.86 -4.16 -0.61
N ARG A 30 -9.45 -4.52 0.55
CA ARG A 30 -10.50 -3.73 1.20
C ARG A 30 -9.99 -2.37 1.65
N MET A 31 -8.75 -2.30 2.15
CA MET A 31 -8.13 -1.03 2.53
C MET A 31 -7.97 -0.08 1.34
N MET A 32 -7.75 -0.61 0.13
CA MET A 32 -7.79 0.15 -1.12
C MET A 32 -9.21 0.50 -1.61
N GLY A 33 -10.26 0.12 -0.87
CA GLY A 33 -11.66 0.33 -1.28
C GLY A 33 -12.10 -0.56 -2.45
N ARG A 34 -11.43 -1.69 -2.68
CA ARG A 34 -11.68 -2.57 -3.83
C ARG A 34 -12.10 -3.98 -3.40
N SER A 35 -12.50 -4.78 -4.39
CA SER A 35 -12.90 -6.17 -4.17
C SER A 35 -11.74 -7.01 -3.64
N ARG A 36 -12.04 -8.10 -2.92
CA ARG A 36 -11.05 -8.99 -2.28
C ARG A 36 -9.98 -9.56 -3.23
N THR A 37 -10.24 -9.61 -4.53
CA THR A 37 -9.33 -10.13 -5.55
C THR A 37 -8.45 -9.04 -6.18
N TYR A 38 -8.71 -7.77 -5.89
CA TYR A 38 -8.08 -6.64 -6.57
C TYR A 38 -6.56 -6.66 -6.52
N HIS A 39 -5.96 -6.87 -5.33
CA HIS A 39 -4.50 -6.97 -5.20
C HIS A 39 -3.92 -8.11 -6.05
N ASN A 40 -4.57 -9.28 -6.06
CA ASN A 40 -4.13 -10.41 -6.87
C ASN A 40 -4.22 -10.09 -8.37
N THR A 41 -5.29 -9.41 -8.80
CA THR A 41 -5.45 -8.98 -10.18
C THR A 41 -4.35 -8.02 -10.60
N LEU A 42 -4.05 -7.01 -9.78
CA LEU A 42 -2.96 -6.06 -10.05
C LEU A 42 -1.61 -6.78 -10.17
N ARG A 43 -1.33 -7.70 -9.25
CA ARG A 43 -0.09 -8.48 -9.24
C ARG A 43 0.05 -9.38 -10.46
N LEU A 44 -1.02 -10.09 -10.85
CA LEU A 44 -1.02 -11.00 -12.01
C LEU A 44 -0.92 -10.24 -13.34
N GLN A 45 -1.49 -9.04 -13.40
CA GLN A 45 -1.49 -8.22 -14.61
C GLN A 45 -0.35 -7.20 -14.65
N HIS A 46 0.52 -7.18 -13.64
CA HIS A 46 1.59 -6.18 -13.47
C HIS A 46 1.08 -4.73 -13.64
N ARG A 47 -0.11 -4.45 -13.09
CA ARG A 47 -0.76 -3.13 -13.19
C ARG A 47 -0.60 -2.33 -11.91
N THR A 48 -0.56 -1.01 -12.08
CA THR A 48 -0.60 -0.07 -10.97
C THR A 48 -2.03 0.15 -10.47
N PRO A 49 -2.23 0.40 -9.16
CA PRO A 49 -3.52 0.84 -8.65
C PRO A 49 -3.97 2.14 -9.28
N SER A 50 -5.29 2.35 -9.37
CA SER A 50 -5.84 3.63 -9.78
C SER A 50 -5.55 4.72 -8.72
N PRO A 51 -5.56 6.02 -9.09
CA PRO A 51 -5.35 7.11 -8.13
C PRO A 51 -6.27 7.02 -6.90
N GLU A 52 -7.56 6.73 -7.12
CA GLU A 52 -8.53 6.53 -6.04
C GLU A 52 -8.16 5.34 -5.12
N ALA A 53 -7.58 4.26 -5.67
CA ALA A 53 -7.13 3.13 -4.86
C ALA A 53 -5.90 3.50 -4.01
N TRP A 54 -5.01 4.34 -4.52
CA TRP A 54 -3.89 4.91 -3.77
C TRP A 54 -4.36 5.85 -2.65
N ASP A 55 -5.37 6.69 -2.91
CA ASP A 55 -5.97 7.56 -1.90
C ASP A 55 -6.59 6.75 -0.75
N ASN A 56 -7.37 5.72 -1.09
CA ASN A 56 -7.96 4.83 -0.11
C ASN A 56 -6.88 4.09 0.71
N LEU A 57 -5.81 3.64 0.06
CA LEU A 57 -4.68 3.04 0.75
C LEU A 57 -4.04 4.01 1.74
N SER A 58 -3.77 5.24 1.31
CA SER A 58 -3.20 6.29 2.15
C SER A 58 -4.09 6.59 3.37
N LEU A 59 -5.41 6.70 3.16
CA LEU A 59 -6.38 6.86 4.23
C LEU A 59 -6.36 5.68 5.21
N GLY A 60 -6.27 4.45 4.70
CA GLY A 60 -6.14 3.24 5.49
C GLY A 60 -4.87 3.25 6.36
N LEU A 61 -3.73 3.62 5.77
CA LEU A 61 -2.46 3.78 6.48
C LEU A 61 -2.55 4.87 7.57
N HIS A 62 -3.21 5.99 7.29
CA HIS A 62 -3.46 7.03 8.29
C HIS A 62 -4.27 6.52 9.47
N ARG A 63 -5.28 5.67 9.25
CA ARG A 63 -6.05 5.05 10.33
C ARG A 63 -5.19 4.15 11.21
N LEU A 64 -4.22 3.43 10.62
CA LEU A 64 -3.28 2.61 11.38
C LEU A 64 -2.36 3.43 12.30
N LEU A 65 -2.01 4.67 11.92
CA LEU A 65 -1.24 5.57 12.78
C LEU A 65 -1.94 5.96 14.09
N GLY A 66 -3.28 5.87 14.12
CA GLY A 66 -4.10 6.09 15.31
C GLY A 66 -4.15 4.89 16.26
N GLN A 67 -3.61 3.73 15.88
CA GLN A 67 -3.64 2.52 16.69
C GLN A 67 -2.37 2.39 17.58
N PRO A 68 -2.43 1.59 18.67
CA PRO A 68 -1.27 1.28 19.49
C PRO A 68 -0.31 0.34 18.74
N ILE A 69 0.51 0.89 17.85
CA ILE A 69 1.57 0.21 17.10
C ILE A 69 2.96 0.69 17.54
N HIS A 70 3.98 -0.14 17.33
CA HIS A 70 5.37 0.19 17.62
C HIS A 70 5.82 1.47 16.89
N CYS A 71 6.72 2.23 17.53
CA CYS A 71 7.23 3.50 17.00
C CYS A 71 7.90 3.32 15.63
N GLU A 72 8.71 2.26 15.47
CA GLU A 72 9.37 1.93 14.21
C GLU A 72 8.35 1.64 13.10
N THR A 73 7.34 0.82 13.39
CA THR A 73 6.25 0.52 12.45
C THR A 73 5.52 1.80 12.01
N ARG A 74 5.29 2.72 12.95
CA ARG A 74 4.67 4.03 12.69
C ARG A 74 5.51 4.90 11.76
N MET A 75 6.84 4.91 11.93
CA MET A 75 7.74 5.66 11.06
C MET A 75 7.68 5.16 9.61
N VAL A 76 7.74 3.84 9.42
CA VAL A 76 7.66 3.25 8.07
C VAL A 76 6.30 3.53 7.42
N ILE A 77 5.20 3.46 8.17
CA ILE A 77 3.87 3.81 7.64
C ILE A 77 3.83 5.27 7.16
N ARG A 78 4.41 6.21 7.93
CA ARG A 78 4.51 7.62 7.51
C ARG A 78 5.34 7.80 6.24
N GLN A 79 6.43 7.04 6.11
CA GLN A 79 7.24 7.03 4.90
C GLN A 79 6.40 6.57 3.69
N PHE A 80 5.66 5.46 3.82
CA PHE A 80 4.79 4.98 2.74
C PHE A 80 3.72 5.99 2.34
N ILE A 81 3.09 6.67 3.30
CA ILE A 81 2.12 7.74 3.01
C ILE A 81 2.79 8.86 2.17
N SER A 82 4.00 9.27 2.55
CA SER A 82 4.75 10.29 1.81
C SER A 82 5.09 9.83 0.39
N GLU A 83 5.53 8.58 0.22
CA GLU A 83 5.85 8.02 -1.09
C GLU A 83 4.62 7.87 -1.99
N ILE A 84 3.46 7.48 -1.43
CA ILE A 84 2.20 7.41 -2.18
C ILE A 84 1.83 8.80 -2.69
N ARG A 85 1.91 9.81 -1.81
CA ARG A 85 1.63 11.19 -2.16
C ARG A 85 2.58 11.72 -3.25
N ASP A 86 3.87 11.44 -3.13
CA ASP A 86 4.88 11.82 -4.13
C ASP A 86 4.57 11.21 -5.50
N ARG A 87 4.20 9.92 -5.54
CA ARG A 87 3.79 9.23 -6.78
C ARG A 87 2.51 9.77 -7.40
N GLN A 88 1.59 10.29 -6.58
CA GLN A 88 0.36 10.91 -7.07
C GLN A 88 0.60 12.34 -7.59
N ILE A 89 1.54 13.08 -7.00
CA ILE A 89 1.89 14.45 -7.41
C ILE A 89 2.85 14.43 -8.61
N GLY A 90 3.79 13.49 -8.66
CA GLY A 90 4.71 13.24 -9.77
C GLY A 90 4.06 12.61 -11.00
N GLY A 91 2.73 12.56 -11.07
CA GLY A 91 1.95 12.22 -12.26
C GLY A 91 2.03 13.30 -13.35
N GLU A 92 3.21 13.86 -13.60
CA GLU A 92 3.52 14.48 -14.87
C GLU A 92 3.42 13.40 -15.95
N VAL A 93 2.38 13.55 -16.75
CA VAL A 93 2.20 13.12 -18.14
C VAL A 93 3.48 12.50 -18.73
N LEU A 94 3.53 11.17 -18.80
CA LEU A 94 4.39 10.50 -19.77
C LEU A 94 3.58 10.33 -21.07
N PRO A 95 4.06 10.85 -22.22
CA PRO A 95 3.37 10.87 -23.52
C PRO A 95 3.14 9.48 -24.12
#